data_AF-A0A967JZR7-F1
#
_entry.id   AF-A0A967JZR7-F1
#
_cell.length_a   1.000
_cell.length_b   1.000
_cell.length_c   1.000
_cell.angle_alpha   90.00
_cell.angle_beta   90.00
_cell.angle_gamma   90.00
#
_symmetry.space_group_name_H-M   'P 1'
#
loop_
_entity.id
_entity.type
_entity.pdbx_description
1 polymer ?
#
loop_
_entity_poly.entity_id
_entity_poly.type
_entity_poly.pdbx_seq_one_letter_code
_entity_poly.pdbx_strand_id
1 'polypeptide(L)'
;ARLRETYETLAPAAGDARLLLSTYFGDVDEAFHTLVKLPVAAIGLDLRRGRRNAELVRRHGLAGKHLVAGVVDGRNVWRADLRSALRELIE
;
A
#
# COMPACT_ATOMS: atom_id res chain seq x y z
N ALA A 1 18.44 2.58 -0.62
CA ALA A 1 19.27 2.95 0.55
C ALA A 1 18.57 4.03 1.39
N ARG A 2 18.40 5.27 0.86
CA ARG A 2 17.83 6.40 1.62
C ARG A 2 16.44 6.15 2.22
N LEU A 3 15.51 5.56 1.45
CA LEU A 3 14.16 5.28 1.96
C LEU A 3 14.18 4.43 3.24
N ARG A 4 15.06 3.41 3.28
CA ARG A 4 15.19 2.55 4.44
C ARG A 4 15.71 3.33 5.66
N GLU A 5 16.81 4.04 5.48
CA GLU A 5 17.44 4.89 6.50
C GLU A 5 16.44 5.91 7.10
N THR A 6 15.65 6.56 6.25
CA THR A 6 14.60 7.49 6.68
C THR A 6 13.58 6.80 7.58
N TYR A 7 13.00 5.67 7.18
CA TYR A 7 11.98 5.01 7.97
C TYR A 7 12.53 4.30 9.21
N GLU A 8 13.76 3.81 9.17
CA GLU A 8 14.48 3.30 10.36
C GLU A 8 14.72 4.40 11.40
N THR A 9 14.86 5.65 10.97
CA THR A 9 14.99 6.82 11.87
C THR A 9 13.63 7.31 12.36
N LEU A 10 12.62 7.37 11.48
CA LEU A 10 11.29 7.87 11.81
C LEU A 10 10.49 6.93 12.69
N ALA A 11 10.59 5.61 12.50
CA ALA A 11 9.76 4.65 13.22
C ALA A 11 9.95 4.69 14.75
N PRO A 12 11.18 4.75 15.28
CA PRO A 12 11.38 4.94 16.73
C PRO A 12 10.94 6.33 17.21
N ALA A 13 11.16 7.37 16.40
CA ALA A 13 10.79 8.75 16.75
C ALA A 13 9.27 8.99 16.77
N ALA A 14 8.49 8.12 16.11
CA ALA A 14 7.03 8.19 16.08
C ALA A 14 6.37 7.80 17.42
N GLY A 15 7.11 7.21 18.36
CA GLY A 15 6.56 6.73 19.63
C GLY A 15 5.43 5.72 19.41
N ASP A 16 4.26 5.97 19.97
CA ASP A 16 3.08 5.11 19.83
C ASP A 16 2.32 5.31 18.49
N ALA A 17 2.74 6.28 17.67
CA ALA A 17 2.08 6.56 16.40
C ALA A 17 2.36 5.45 15.37
N ARG A 18 1.31 4.97 14.70
CA ARG A 18 1.41 3.95 13.65
C ARG A 18 1.64 4.60 12.29
N LEU A 19 2.81 4.37 11.71
CA LEU A 19 3.16 4.89 10.38
C LEU A 19 2.44 4.11 9.27
N LEU A 20 1.75 4.84 8.39
CA LEU A 20 1.18 4.35 7.13
C LEU A 20 2.02 4.90 5.97
N LEU A 21 2.68 4.00 5.24
CA LEU A 21 3.33 4.36 3.97
C LEU A 21 2.29 4.30 2.85
N SER A 22 1.95 5.43 2.25
CA SER A 22 0.99 5.47 1.13
C SER A 22 1.70 5.66 -0.21
N THR A 23 1.31 4.84 -1.19
CA THR A 23 1.70 4.98 -2.60
C THR A 23 0.45 5.17 -3.46
N TYR A 24 0.58 5.90 -4.57
CA TYR A 24 -0.51 6.16 -5.49
C TYR A 24 0.03 6.46 -6.90
N PHE A 25 -0.87 6.45 -7.88
CA PHE A 25 -0.61 6.75 -9.29
C PHE A 25 0.04 5.63 -10.12
N GLY A 26 0.17 4.43 -9.58
CA GLY A 26 0.66 3.29 -10.35
C GLY A 26 1.08 2.10 -9.49
N ASP A 27 1.74 1.16 -10.15
CA ASP A 27 2.30 -0.03 -9.54
C ASP A 27 3.58 0.31 -8.77
N VAL A 28 3.79 -0.34 -7.62
CA VAL A 28 5.05 -0.20 -6.88
C VAL A 28 6.14 -1.14 -7.41
N ASP A 29 5.77 -2.17 -8.18
CA ASP A 29 6.64 -3.09 -8.91
C ASP A 29 7.95 -3.44 -8.18
N GLU A 30 9.08 -2.96 -8.69
CA GLU A 30 10.43 -3.24 -8.20
C GLU A 30 10.64 -2.77 -6.76
N ALA A 31 9.90 -1.76 -6.31
CA ALA A 31 9.96 -1.24 -4.96
C ALA A 31 9.22 -2.12 -3.94
N PHE A 32 8.32 -3.02 -4.37
CA PHE A 32 7.43 -3.79 -3.47
C PHE A 32 8.17 -4.42 -2.29
N HIS A 33 9.22 -5.19 -2.58
CA HIS A 33 10.01 -5.87 -1.55
C HIS A 33 10.78 -4.91 -0.64
N THR A 34 11.10 -3.71 -1.12
CA THR A 34 11.69 -2.67 -0.26
C THR A 34 10.64 -2.10 0.67
N LEU A 35 9.45 -1.76 0.16
CA LEU A 35 8.37 -1.16 0.95
C LEU A 35 7.88 -2.09 2.06
N VAL A 36 7.69 -3.38 1.76
CA VAL A 36 7.25 -4.40 2.73
C VAL A 36 8.25 -4.61 3.87
N LYS A 37 9.53 -4.28 3.67
CA LYS A 37 10.57 -4.40 4.71
C LYS A 37 10.69 -3.15 5.58
N LEU A 38 10.03 -2.05 5.25
CA LEU A 38 10.13 -0.83 6.05
C LEU A 38 9.43 -1.01 7.42
N PRO A 39 9.92 -0.34 8.48
CA PRO A 39 9.33 -0.40 9.82
C PRO A 39 8.06 0.45 9.92
N VAL A 40 7.07 0.16 9.08
CA VAL A 40 5.74 0.79 9.05
C VAL A 40 4.67 -0.21 9.47
N ALA A 41 3.58 0.30 10.05
CA ALA A 41 2.46 -0.52 10.51
C ALA A 41 1.52 -0.91 9.36
N ALA A 42 1.43 -0.06 8.33
CA ALA A 42 0.52 -0.25 7.21
C ALA A 42 1.15 0.25 5.89
N ILE A 43 0.68 -0.32 4.77
CA ILE A 43 1.04 0.09 3.42
C ILE A 43 -0.24 0.38 2.64
N GLY A 44 -0.31 1.57 2.05
CA GLY A 44 -1.36 1.98 1.13
C GLY A 44 -0.94 1.76 -0.32
N LEU A 45 -1.74 1.01 -1.07
CA LEU A 45 -1.50 0.69 -2.48
C LEU A 45 -2.69 1.14 -3.32
N ASP A 46 -2.40 1.73 -4.48
CA ASP A 46 -3.40 2.04 -5.50
C ASP A 46 -3.76 0.77 -6.26
N LEU A 47 -5.04 0.37 -6.19
CA LEU A 47 -5.57 -0.80 -6.90
C LEU A 47 -6.44 -0.41 -8.11
N ARG A 48 -6.46 0.87 -8.50
CA ARG A 48 -7.16 1.36 -9.69
C ARG A 48 -6.23 1.55 -10.87
N ARG A 49 -5.15 2.30 -10.65
CA ARG A 49 -4.09 2.48 -11.65
C ARG A 49 -2.97 1.46 -11.47
N GLY A 50 -2.70 1.04 -10.24
CA GLY A 50 -1.71 0.01 -9.93
C GLY A 50 -2.31 -1.40 -9.95
N ARG A 51 -2.68 -1.90 -11.13
CA ARG A 51 -3.38 -3.19 -11.27
C ARG A 51 -2.53 -4.40 -10.84
N ARG A 52 -1.20 -4.28 -10.85
CA ARG A 52 -0.27 -5.35 -10.44
C ARG A 52 -0.05 -5.37 -8.94
N ASN A 53 -0.36 -4.28 -8.22
CA ASN A 53 -0.22 -4.22 -6.77
C ASN A 53 -1.02 -5.33 -6.06
N ALA A 54 -2.25 -5.61 -6.50
CA ALA A 54 -3.06 -6.69 -5.94
C ALA A 54 -2.40 -8.07 -6.14
N GLU A 55 -1.84 -8.33 -7.31
CA GLU A 55 -1.09 -9.56 -7.60
C GLU A 55 0.15 -9.69 -6.71
N LEU A 56 0.92 -8.61 -6.56
CA LEU A 56 2.11 -8.59 -5.70
C LEU A 56 1.76 -8.91 -4.24
N VAL A 57 0.68 -8.33 -3.72
CA VAL A 57 0.19 -8.63 -2.37
C VAL A 57 -0.23 -10.09 -2.23
N ARG A 58 -1.00 -10.64 -3.17
CA ARG A 58 -1.41 -12.05 -3.12
C ARG A 58 -0.22 -13.00 -3.18
N ARG A 59 0.78 -12.68 -4.01
CA ARG A 59 1.95 -13.54 -4.24
C ARG A 59 2.96 -13.51 -3.09
N HIS A 60 3.16 -12.36 -2.48
CA HIS A 60 4.28 -12.14 -1.56
C HIS A 60 3.85 -11.76 -0.13
N GLY A 61 2.59 -11.39 0.06
CA GLY A 61 2.09 -10.87 1.34
C GLY A 61 2.70 -9.53 1.75
N LEU A 62 2.30 -9.06 2.93
CA LEU A 62 2.74 -7.77 3.49
C LEU A 62 3.53 -7.92 4.81
N ALA A 63 4.04 -9.12 5.09
CA ALA A 63 4.81 -9.40 6.31
C ALA A 63 4.12 -8.94 7.60
N GLY A 64 2.82 -9.23 7.73
CA GLY A 64 2.01 -8.88 8.91
C GLY A 64 1.54 -7.42 8.99
N LYS A 65 1.83 -6.59 7.98
CA LYS A 65 1.37 -5.19 7.92
C LYS A 65 -0.07 -5.11 7.43
N HIS A 66 -0.79 -4.07 7.86
CA HIS A 66 -2.12 -3.78 7.31
C HIS A 66 -2.03 -3.26 5.88
N LEU A 67 -2.94 -3.72 5.02
CA LEU A 67 -3.17 -3.15 3.70
C LEU A 67 -4.21 -2.03 3.77
N VAL A 68 -3.88 -0.85 3.26
CA VAL A 68 -4.87 0.16 2.90
C VAL A 68 -5.10 0.07 1.39
N ALA A 69 -6.20 -0.57 0.99
CA ALA A 69 -6.50 -0.86 -0.40
C ALA A 69 -7.19 0.33 -1.11
N GLY A 70 -6.48 0.96 -2.04
CA GLY A 70 -6.99 2.08 -2.85
C GLY A 70 -7.94 1.63 -3.96
N VAL A 71 -9.18 1.31 -3.59
CA VAL A 71 -10.23 0.83 -4.52
C VAL A 71 -11.25 1.91 -4.91
N VAL A 72 -11.09 3.15 -4.46
CA VAL A 72 -11.91 4.28 -4.92
C VAL A 72 -11.01 5.24 -5.68
N ASP A 73 -11.34 5.54 -6.93
CA ASP A 73 -10.50 6.39 -7.79
C ASP A 73 -10.66 7.87 -7.38
N GLY A 74 -9.68 8.39 -6.65
CA GLY A 74 -9.63 9.80 -6.25
C GLY A 74 -9.17 10.77 -7.35
N ARG A 75 -8.89 10.28 -8.57
CA ARG A 75 -8.44 11.12 -9.72
C ARG A 75 -9.56 11.41 -10.71
N ASN A 76 -10.76 10.92 -10.45
CA ASN A 76 -11.92 11.18 -11.31
C ASN A 76 -13.12 11.57 -10.46
N VAL A 77 -14.20 11.99 -11.12
CA VAL A 77 -15.44 12.45 -10.49
C VAL A 77 -16.56 11.41 -10.58
N TRP A 78 -16.25 10.21 -11.06
CA TRP A 78 -17.23 9.17 -11.31
C TRP A 78 -17.57 8.42 -10.03
N ARG A 79 -18.84 8.02 -9.91
CA ARG A 79 -19.28 7.16 -8.81
C ARG A 79 -18.51 5.83 -8.86
N ALA A 80 -17.97 5.40 -7.72
CA ALA A 80 -17.29 4.12 -7.60
C ALA A 80 -18.25 2.94 -7.79
N ASP A 81 -17.81 1.94 -8.56
CA ASP A 81 -18.45 0.62 -8.58
C ASP A 81 -18.06 -0.16 -7.31
N LEU A 82 -18.92 -0.05 -6.29
CA LEU A 82 -18.71 -0.71 -5.00
C LEU A 82 -18.77 -2.23 -5.08
N ARG A 83 -19.50 -2.81 -6.05
CA ARG A 83 -19.55 -4.27 -6.21
C ARG A 83 -18.25 -4.79 -6.77
N SER A 84 -17.67 -4.08 -7.75
CA SER A 84 -16.35 -4.41 -8.27
C SER A 84 -15.26 -4.22 -7.21
N ALA A 85 -15.32 -3.13 -6.43
CA ALA A 85 -14.40 -2.91 -5.32
C ALA A 85 -14.47 -4.03 -4.28
N LEU A 86 -15.68 -4.46 -3.89
CA LEU A 86 -15.86 -5.53 -2.92
C LEU A 86 -15.30 -6.85 -3.42
N ARG A 87 -15.57 -7.25 -4.67
CA ARG A 87 -15.00 -8.48 -5.27
C ARG A 87 -13.49 -8.49 -5.18
N GLU A 88 -12.86 -7.39 -5.55
CA GLU A 88 -11.41 -7.25 -5.51
C GLU A 88 -10.80 -7.37 -4.10
N LEU A 89 -11.55 -7.00 -3.05
CA LEU A 89 -11.09 -7.08 -1.65
C LEU A 89 -11.25 -8.46 -1.02
N ILE A 90 -12.15 -9.29 -1.54
CA ILE A 90 -12.49 -10.61 -0.96
C ILE A 90 -11.89 -11.79 -1.74
N GLU A 91 -11.35 -11.53 -2.93
CA GLU A 91 -10.63 -12.49 -3.80
C GLU A 91 -9.10 -12.46 -3.56
#